data_AF-A0A9Q0TSQ7-F1
#
_entry.id   AF-A0A9Q0TSQ7-F1
#
_cell.length_a   1.000
_cell.length_b   1.000
_cell.length_c   1.000
_cell.angle_alpha   90.00
_cell.angle_beta   90.00
_cell.angle_gamma   90.00
#
_symmetry.space_group_name_H-M   'P 1'
#
loop_
_entity.id
_entity.type
_entity.pdbx_description
1 polymer ?
#
loop_
_entity_poly.entity_id
_entity_poly.type
_entity_poly.pdbx_seq_one_letter_code
_entity_poly.pdbx_strand_id
1 'polypeptide(L)'
;MSEEPDTWLTDVADFSKVFISGDSAGGNIAHNLAVRLGAGSPELAPVLVRGYVLLAPYFGGTVKSKSEAEGPKEAFLNWELIDRFWRLSIPIGETTDHPLVNPFGPQSRSLEPLDLDPILVVMGGSDLLKDRAKDYAERLQNWGKDTQYVEFEGQQHGFFTINPNSEPATKLMQIIKTFVVEKST
;
A
#
# COMPACT_ATOMS: atom_id res chain seq x y z
N MET A 1 16.16 -9.15 -19.37
CA MET A 1 17.05 -9.44 -18.22
C MET A 1 18.41 -8.85 -18.52
N SER A 2 19.15 -8.39 -17.50
CA SER A 2 20.53 -7.92 -17.71
C SER A 2 21.37 -9.06 -18.29
N GLU A 3 22.34 -8.72 -19.15
CA GLU A 3 23.28 -9.72 -19.70
C GLU A 3 24.23 -10.25 -18.60
N GLU A 4 24.32 -9.54 -17.49
CA GLU A 4 25.03 -9.96 -16.27
C GLU A 4 24.03 -9.98 -15.10
N PRO A 5 23.44 -11.15 -14.78
CA PRO A 5 22.59 -11.28 -13.61
C PRO A 5 23.44 -11.22 -12.34
N ASP A 6 22.99 -10.44 -11.35
CA ASP A 6 23.68 -10.31 -10.07
C ASP A 6 23.58 -11.63 -9.28
N THR A 7 24.72 -12.30 -9.10
CA THR A 7 24.81 -13.60 -8.45
C THR A 7 24.31 -13.57 -7.01
N TRP A 8 24.39 -12.41 -6.33
CA TRP A 8 23.80 -12.24 -5.00
C TRP A 8 22.29 -12.56 -4.99
N LEU A 9 21.56 -12.23 -6.05
CA LEU A 9 20.13 -12.49 -6.16
C LEU A 9 19.85 -13.87 -6.74
N THR A 10 20.53 -14.27 -7.81
CA THR A 10 20.22 -15.54 -8.48
C THR A 10 20.53 -16.78 -7.64
N ASP A 11 21.48 -16.67 -6.70
CA ASP A 11 21.91 -17.81 -5.89
C ASP A 11 21.02 -18.04 -4.66
N VAL A 12 20.27 -17.02 -4.22
CA VAL A 12 19.52 -17.06 -2.94
C VAL A 12 18.04 -16.72 -3.06
N ALA A 13 17.62 -15.99 -4.09
CA ALA A 13 16.24 -15.55 -4.25
C ALA A 13 15.43 -16.56 -5.08
N ASP A 14 14.24 -16.90 -4.59
CA ASP A 14 13.26 -17.64 -5.36
C ASP A 14 12.36 -16.66 -6.13
N PHE A 15 12.66 -16.44 -7.41
CA PHE A 15 11.90 -15.53 -8.27
C PHE A 15 10.45 -15.96 -8.51
N SER A 16 10.08 -17.20 -8.15
CA SER A 16 8.67 -17.63 -8.17
C SER A 16 7.88 -17.15 -6.95
N LYS A 17 8.55 -16.54 -5.97
CA LYS A 17 7.98 -16.13 -4.67
C LYS A 17 8.31 -14.68 -4.31
N VAL A 18 8.04 -13.76 -5.22
CA VAL A 18 8.34 -12.34 -5.00
C VAL A 18 7.16 -11.61 -4.35
N PHE A 19 7.45 -10.78 -3.36
CA PHE A 19 6.47 -9.90 -2.72
C PHE A 19 6.91 -8.45 -2.89
N ILE A 20 5.96 -7.56 -3.14
CA ILE A 20 6.23 -6.12 -3.27
C ILE A 20 5.67 -5.43 -2.04
N SER A 21 6.50 -4.64 -1.38
CA SER A 21 6.12 -3.90 -0.18
C SER A 21 6.53 -2.44 -0.30
N GLY A 22 5.76 -1.56 0.34
CA GLY A 22 6.15 -0.17 0.48
C GLY A 22 5.37 0.51 1.60
N ASP A 23 6.01 1.48 2.25
CA ASP A 23 5.41 2.31 3.28
C ASP A 23 5.02 3.68 2.78
N SER A 24 3.91 4.22 3.26
CA SER A 24 3.45 5.57 2.91
C SER A 24 3.31 5.73 1.38
N ALA A 25 4.05 6.66 0.77
CA ALA A 25 4.12 6.82 -0.67
C ALA A 25 4.56 5.53 -1.39
N GLY A 26 5.44 4.72 -0.78
CA GLY A 26 5.81 3.41 -1.27
C GLY A 26 4.63 2.43 -1.31
N GLY A 27 3.70 2.51 -0.35
CA GLY A 27 2.47 1.72 -0.35
C GLY A 27 1.52 2.15 -1.48
N ASN A 28 1.46 3.44 -1.78
CA ASN A 28 0.74 3.95 -2.96
C ASN A 28 1.37 3.43 -4.27
N ILE A 29 2.70 3.45 -4.37
CA ILE A 29 3.43 2.95 -5.55
C ILE A 29 3.20 1.44 -5.71
N ALA A 30 3.29 0.67 -4.62
CA ALA A 30 3.05 -0.77 -4.63
C ALA A 30 1.63 -1.10 -5.10
N HIS A 31 0.61 -0.34 -4.66
CA HIS A 31 -0.75 -0.47 -5.18
C HIS A 31 -0.81 -0.22 -6.69
N ASN A 32 -0.25 0.90 -7.16
CA ASN A 32 -0.27 1.23 -8.59
C ASN A 32 0.45 0.17 -9.44
N LEU A 33 1.51 -0.43 -8.89
CA LEU A 33 2.21 -1.54 -9.53
C LEU A 33 1.33 -2.80 -9.61
N ALA A 34 0.60 -3.13 -8.54
CA ALA A 34 -0.37 -4.23 -8.53
C ALA A 34 -1.44 -4.07 -9.62
N VAL A 35 -2.01 -2.87 -9.74
CA VAL A 35 -3.03 -2.56 -10.74
C VAL A 35 -2.48 -2.57 -12.17
N ARG A 36 -1.23 -2.14 -12.34
CA ARG A 36 -0.56 -2.11 -13.64
C ARG A 36 -0.23 -3.51 -14.14
N LEU A 37 0.36 -4.35 -13.27
CA LEU A 37 0.79 -5.70 -13.65
C LEU A 37 -0.39 -6.66 -13.76
N GLY A 38 -1.34 -6.57 -12.82
CA GLY A 38 -2.39 -7.58 -12.65
C GLY A 38 -1.84 -8.88 -12.06
N ALA A 39 -2.75 -9.74 -11.60
CA ALA A 39 -2.40 -11.02 -11.00
C ALA A 39 -1.61 -11.92 -11.97
N GLY A 40 -0.49 -12.50 -11.50
CA GLY A 40 0.29 -13.48 -12.26
C GLY A 40 0.86 -12.98 -13.59
N SER A 41 1.08 -11.66 -13.74
CA SER A 41 1.54 -11.04 -14.98
C SER A 41 2.81 -11.69 -15.55
N PRO A 42 2.82 -12.13 -16.83
CA PRO A 42 4.01 -12.68 -17.46
C PRO A 42 5.03 -11.61 -17.86
N GLU A 43 4.68 -10.32 -17.78
CA GLU A 43 5.56 -9.20 -18.17
C GLU A 43 6.87 -9.15 -17.37
N LEU A 44 6.86 -9.71 -16.15
CA LEU A 44 8.02 -9.75 -15.27
C LEU A 44 8.79 -11.07 -15.30
N ALA A 45 8.42 -12.03 -16.15
CA ALA A 45 9.06 -13.34 -16.20
C ALA A 45 10.60 -13.22 -16.25
N PRO A 46 11.34 -13.94 -15.41
CA PRO A 46 10.91 -15.07 -14.56
C PRO A 46 10.32 -14.70 -13.19
N VAL A 47 10.16 -13.42 -12.87
CA VAL A 47 9.60 -12.97 -11.58
C VAL A 47 8.10 -13.20 -11.55
N LEU A 48 7.64 -13.95 -10.54
CA LEU A 48 6.23 -14.10 -10.19
C LEU A 48 5.95 -13.38 -8.87
N VAL A 49 5.11 -12.35 -8.95
CA VAL A 49 4.61 -11.66 -7.76
C VAL A 49 3.52 -12.50 -7.12
N ARG A 50 3.64 -12.72 -5.80
CA ARG A 50 2.74 -13.54 -4.98
C ARG A 50 1.87 -12.70 -4.05
N GLY A 51 2.17 -11.42 -3.89
CA GLY A 51 1.36 -10.50 -3.12
C GLY A 51 2.02 -9.15 -2.88
N TYR A 52 1.20 -8.23 -2.37
CA TYR A 52 1.56 -6.85 -2.08
C TYR A 52 1.34 -6.54 -0.59
N VAL A 53 2.28 -5.86 0.03
CA VAL A 53 2.19 -5.40 1.43
C VAL A 53 2.21 -3.87 1.44
N LEU A 54 1.04 -3.28 1.68
CA LEU A 54 0.83 -1.84 1.68
C LEU A 54 0.86 -1.35 3.13
N LEU A 55 1.98 -0.74 3.53
CA LEU A 55 2.15 -0.22 4.88
C LEU A 55 1.77 1.26 4.93
N ALA A 56 0.72 1.60 5.67
CA ALA A 56 0.17 2.94 5.75
C ALA A 56 0.02 3.63 4.36
N PRO A 57 -0.61 3.00 3.35
CA PRO A 57 -0.56 3.48 1.98
C PRO A 57 -1.08 4.91 1.86
N TYR A 58 -0.27 5.74 1.21
CA TYR A 58 -0.54 7.16 1.07
C TYR A 58 -1.50 7.39 -0.09
N PHE A 59 -2.79 7.16 0.15
CA PHE A 59 -3.87 7.49 -0.79
C PHE A 59 -4.38 8.91 -0.55
N GLY A 60 -4.96 9.51 -1.58
CA GLY A 60 -5.57 10.84 -1.50
C GLY A 60 -6.97 10.88 -2.11
N GLY A 61 -7.50 12.09 -2.21
CA GLY A 61 -8.77 12.42 -2.84
C GLY A 61 -9.13 13.87 -2.57
N THR A 62 -9.97 14.47 -3.39
CA THR A 62 -10.37 15.88 -3.20
C THR A 62 -11.32 16.05 -2.01
N VAL A 63 -12.21 15.08 -1.83
CA VAL A 63 -13.09 15.00 -0.66
C VAL A 63 -12.32 14.34 0.48
N LYS A 64 -12.23 15.05 1.61
CA LYS A 64 -11.59 14.55 2.82
C LYS A 64 -12.39 13.40 3.42
N SER A 65 -11.69 12.40 3.93
CA SER A 65 -12.27 11.44 4.86
C SER A 65 -12.58 12.09 6.20
N LYS A 66 -13.30 11.38 7.08
CA LYS A 66 -13.57 11.85 8.43
C LYS A 66 -12.28 12.04 9.22
N SER A 67 -11.38 11.05 9.19
CA SER A 67 -10.07 11.13 9.85
C SER A 67 -9.21 12.30 9.37
N GLU A 68 -9.25 12.65 8.08
CA GLU A 68 -8.52 13.81 7.55
C GLU A 68 -9.15 15.16 7.92
N ALA A 69 -10.49 15.22 8.01
CA ALA A 69 -11.22 16.44 8.33
C ALA A 69 -11.18 16.77 9.83
N GLU A 70 -11.26 15.75 10.69
CA GLU A 70 -11.38 15.87 12.14
C GLU A 70 -10.08 15.54 12.88
N GLY A 71 -9.04 15.08 12.17
CA GLY A 71 -7.76 14.68 12.75
C GLY A 71 -7.02 15.83 13.47
N PRO A 72 -6.22 15.51 14.50
CA PRO A 72 -5.51 16.54 15.26
C PRO A 72 -4.46 17.25 14.40
N LYS A 73 -4.30 18.56 14.61
CA LYS A 73 -3.33 19.38 13.86
C LYS A 73 -1.89 19.02 14.21
N GLU A 74 -1.70 18.47 15.40
CA GLU A 74 -0.42 18.06 15.98
C GLU A 74 -0.04 16.62 15.61
N ALA A 75 -0.86 15.93 14.81
CA ALA A 75 -0.50 14.61 14.29
C ALA A 75 0.85 14.67 13.56
N PHE A 76 1.65 13.60 13.71
CA PHE A 76 2.94 13.47 13.01
C PHE A 76 2.80 13.67 11.50
N LEU A 77 1.78 13.05 10.91
CA LEU A 77 1.33 13.34 9.55
C LEU A 77 -0.05 14.02 9.61
N ASN A 78 -0.05 15.35 9.79
CA ASN A 78 -1.27 16.15 9.81
C ASN A 78 -1.77 16.49 8.39
N TRP A 79 -2.98 17.05 8.31
CA TRP A 79 -3.59 17.41 7.03
C TRP A 79 -2.75 18.40 6.20
N GLU A 80 -2.09 19.38 6.84
CA GLU A 80 -1.29 20.37 6.12
C GLU A 80 -0.11 19.71 5.38
N LEU A 81 0.57 18.77 6.05
CA LEU A 81 1.62 17.96 5.43
C LEU A 81 1.05 17.08 4.33
N ILE A 82 -0.13 16.48 4.55
CA ILE A 82 -0.76 15.60 3.56
C ILE A 82 -1.00 16.34 2.23
N ASP A 83 -1.70 17.46 2.34
CA ASP A 83 -2.07 18.32 1.24
C ASP A 83 -0.85 19.00 0.59
N ARG A 84 0.19 19.32 1.35
CA ARG A 84 1.47 19.80 0.82
C ARG A 84 2.20 18.75 -0.01
N PHE A 85 2.36 17.53 0.48
CA PHE A 85 3.07 16.49 -0.28
C PHE A 85 2.34 16.14 -1.57
N TRP A 86 1.00 16.10 -1.54
CA TRP A 86 0.25 15.89 -2.78
C TRP A 86 0.42 17.01 -3.79
N ARG A 87 0.32 18.29 -3.39
CA ARG A 87 0.59 19.41 -4.30
C ARG A 87 1.97 19.38 -4.94
N LEU A 88 2.97 18.84 -4.25
CA LEU A 88 4.34 18.69 -4.78
C LEU A 88 4.49 17.49 -5.73
N SER A 89 3.55 16.54 -5.68
CA SER A 89 3.67 15.26 -6.40
C SER A 89 2.75 15.16 -7.62
N ILE A 90 1.63 15.90 -7.63
CA ILE A 90 0.68 15.89 -8.74
C ILE A 90 1.07 16.87 -9.85
N PRO A 91 0.76 16.56 -11.13
CA PRO A 91 0.97 17.49 -12.23
C PRO A 91 0.25 18.84 -12.01
N ILE A 92 0.82 19.91 -12.56
CA ILE A 92 0.19 21.25 -12.49
C ILE A 92 -1.17 21.21 -13.20
N GLY A 93 -2.21 21.66 -12.49
CA GLY A 93 -3.59 21.68 -12.99
C GLY A 93 -4.40 20.44 -12.61
N GLU A 94 -3.76 19.40 -12.07
CA GLU A 94 -4.44 18.21 -11.55
C GLU A 94 -4.84 18.37 -10.08
N THR A 95 -5.66 17.43 -9.60
CA THR A 95 -6.11 17.39 -8.21
C THR A 95 -5.70 16.07 -7.55
N THR A 96 -6.01 15.93 -6.26
CA THR A 96 -5.84 14.66 -5.54
C THR A 96 -6.80 13.56 -6.00
N ASP A 97 -7.69 13.81 -6.97
CA ASP A 97 -8.46 12.77 -7.67
C ASP A 97 -7.74 12.20 -8.89
N HIS A 98 -6.49 12.62 -9.13
CA HIS A 98 -5.63 12.02 -10.14
C HIS A 98 -5.52 10.50 -9.92
N PRO A 99 -5.53 9.65 -10.97
CA PRO A 99 -5.61 8.19 -10.82
C PRO A 99 -4.50 7.53 -10.01
N LEU A 100 -3.30 8.12 -10.00
CA LEU A 100 -2.17 7.63 -9.18
C LEU A 100 -2.33 7.95 -7.69
N VAL A 101 -3.21 8.89 -7.33
CA VAL A 101 -3.41 9.40 -5.97
C VAL A 101 -4.63 8.75 -5.31
N ASN A 102 -5.76 8.74 -6.02
CA ASN A 102 -7.04 8.27 -5.51
C ASN A 102 -7.47 6.99 -6.26
N PRO A 103 -7.33 5.79 -5.67
CA PRO A 103 -7.71 4.53 -6.33
C PRO A 103 -9.18 4.45 -6.77
N PHE A 104 -10.07 5.25 -6.16
CA PHE A 104 -11.50 5.30 -6.47
C PHE A 104 -11.98 6.68 -6.90
N GLY A 105 -11.06 7.53 -7.36
CA GLY A 105 -11.39 8.83 -7.92
C GLY A 105 -12.23 8.70 -9.18
N PRO A 106 -12.94 9.76 -9.59
CA PRO A 106 -13.77 9.77 -10.80
C PRO A 106 -12.98 9.51 -12.09
N GLN A 107 -11.67 9.75 -12.08
CA GLN A 107 -10.78 9.50 -13.22
C GLN A 107 -10.10 8.13 -13.16
N SER A 108 -10.25 7.39 -12.06
CA SER A 108 -9.56 6.13 -11.83
C SER A 108 -10.29 4.98 -12.51
N ARG A 109 -9.52 4.04 -13.05
CA ARG A 109 -10.09 2.80 -13.59
C ARG A 109 -10.79 2.02 -12.47
N SER A 110 -11.88 1.33 -12.80
CA SER A 110 -12.48 0.40 -11.84
C SER A 110 -11.51 -0.74 -11.53
N LEU A 111 -11.37 -1.05 -10.23
CA LEU A 111 -10.59 -2.19 -9.76
C LEU A 111 -11.43 -3.46 -9.64
N GLU A 112 -12.77 -3.34 -9.65
CA GLU A 112 -13.70 -4.47 -9.55
C GLU A 112 -13.42 -5.58 -10.58
N PRO A 113 -13.32 -5.30 -11.90
CA PRO A 113 -13.09 -6.34 -12.90
C PRO A 113 -11.66 -6.87 -12.94
N LEU A 114 -10.77 -6.38 -12.08
CA LEU A 114 -9.35 -6.74 -12.11
C LEU A 114 -9.06 -7.91 -11.18
N ASP A 115 -8.34 -8.89 -11.69
CA ASP A 115 -7.65 -9.86 -10.85
C ASP A 115 -6.39 -9.21 -10.28
N LEU A 116 -6.28 -9.23 -8.96
CA LEU A 116 -5.13 -8.70 -8.22
C LEU A 116 -4.52 -9.83 -7.40
N ASP A 117 -3.19 -9.87 -7.33
CA ASP A 117 -2.51 -10.74 -6.36
C ASP A 117 -2.91 -10.36 -4.92
N PRO A 118 -2.77 -11.27 -3.95
CA PRO A 118 -3.12 -11.00 -2.55
C PRO A 118 -2.54 -9.69 -2.02
N ILE A 119 -3.35 -8.92 -1.27
CA ILE A 119 -2.94 -7.61 -0.72
C ILE A 119 -3.10 -7.59 0.79
N LEU A 120 -2.03 -7.28 1.51
CA LEU A 120 -2.07 -6.93 2.93
C LEU A 120 -2.01 -5.41 3.07
N VAL A 121 -3.02 -4.81 3.71
CA VAL A 121 -3.09 -3.37 4.02
C VAL A 121 -2.92 -3.19 5.53
N VAL A 122 -1.98 -2.34 5.93
CA VAL A 122 -1.67 -2.09 7.34
C VAL A 122 -1.83 -0.60 7.64
N MET A 123 -2.49 -0.26 8.75
CA MET A 123 -2.65 1.12 9.19
C MET A 123 -2.37 1.30 10.68
N GLY A 124 -1.95 2.51 11.06
CA GLY A 124 -2.04 2.98 12.44
C GLY A 124 -3.41 3.57 12.73
N GLY A 125 -4.02 3.25 13.87
CA GLY A 125 -5.35 3.72 14.24
C GLY A 125 -5.47 5.22 14.56
N SER A 126 -4.33 5.90 14.76
CA SER A 126 -4.23 7.36 14.93
C SER A 126 -3.76 8.07 13.64
N ASP A 127 -3.63 7.35 12.54
CA ASP A 127 -3.25 7.90 11.24
C ASP A 127 -4.44 8.62 10.59
N LEU A 128 -4.21 9.81 10.04
CA LEU A 128 -5.23 10.57 9.33
C LEU A 128 -5.64 9.89 8.01
N LEU A 129 -4.81 9.03 7.43
CA LEU A 129 -5.13 8.32 6.18
C LEU A 129 -5.87 6.99 6.39
N LYS A 130 -6.12 6.58 7.64
CA LYS A 130 -6.72 5.27 7.95
C LYS A 130 -8.06 5.02 7.28
N ASP A 131 -8.93 6.03 7.22
CA ASP A 131 -10.26 5.86 6.62
C ASP A 131 -10.17 5.58 5.12
N ARG A 132 -9.17 6.15 4.41
CA ARG A 132 -8.94 5.87 2.99
C ARG A 132 -8.46 4.45 2.76
N ALA A 133 -7.48 4.00 3.55
CA ALA A 133 -6.95 2.65 3.45
C ALA A 133 -7.99 1.59 3.85
N LYS A 134 -8.84 1.90 4.82
CA LYS A 134 -9.96 1.06 5.22
C LYS A 134 -11.02 0.94 4.12
N ASP A 135 -11.49 2.06 3.56
CA ASP A 135 -12.42 2.05 2.41
C ASP A 135 -11.84 1.26 1.23
N TYR A 136 -10.54 1.41 0.97
CA TYR A 136 -9.81 0.62 -0.01
C TYR A 136 -9.87 -0.88 0.26
N ALA A 137 -9.49 -1.33 1.44
CA ALA A 137 -9.49 -2.75 1.75
C ALA A 137 -10.92 -3.33 1.73
N GLU A 138 -11.91 -2.62 2.29
CA GLU A 138 -13.30 -3.06 2.34
C GLU A 138 -13.90 -3.21 0.92
N ARG A 139 -13.63 -2.27 0.01
CA ARG A 139 -14.08 -2.38 -1.39
C ARG A 139 -13.48 -3.59 -2.09
N LEU A 140 -12.17 -3.83 -1.94
CA LEU A 140 -11.53 -4.98 -2.54
C LEU A 140 -12.09 -6.30 -2.00
N GLN A 141 -12.28 -6.39 -0.67
CA GLN A 141 -12.89 -7.55 -0.02
C GLN A 141 -14.32 -7.79 -0.51
N ASN A 142 -15.13 -6.74 -0.64
CA ASN A 142 -16.49 -6.82 -1.16
C ASN A 142 -16.54 -7.31 -2.62
N TRP A 143 -15.52 -7.01 -3.41
CA TRP A 143 -15.32 -7.56 -4.76
C TRP A 143 -14.67 -8.94 -4.78
N GLY A 144 -14.55 -9.61 -3.63
CA GLY A 144 -14.03 -10.98 -3.52
C GLY A 144 -12.51 -11.12 -3.71
N LYS A 145 -11.76 -10.02 -3.65
CA LYS A 145 -10.29 -10.06 -3.76
C LYS A 145 -9.67 -10.52 -2.44
N ASP A 146 -8.56 -11.25 -2.54
CA ASP A 146 -7.79 -11.72 -1.39
C ASP A 146 -7.07 -10.54 -0.73
N THR A 147 -7.77 -9.84 0.16
CA THR A 147 -7.29 -8.63 0.82
C THR A 147 -7.42 -8.76 2.33
N GLN A 148 -6.34 -8.50 3.05
CA GLN A 148 -6.30 -8.45 4.51
C GLN A 148 -6.11 -7.00 4.97
N TYR A 149 -6.87 -6.55 5.96
CA TYR A 149 -6.71 -5.23 6.58
C TYR A 149 -6.34 -5.41 8.05
N VAL A 150 -5.27 -4.74 8.48
CA VAL A 150 -4.84 -4.75 9.88
C VAL A 150 -4.62 -3.33 10.36
N GLU A 151 -5.33 -2.97 11.43
CA GLU A 151 -5.18 -1.69 12.11
C GLU A 151 -4.52 -1.87 13.48
N PHE A 152 -3.51 -1.04 13.75
CA PHE A 152 -2.81 -1.00 15.02
C PHE A 152 -3.32 0.16 15.85
N GLU A 153 -4.15 -0.13 16.85
CA GLU A 153 -4.77 0.85 17.73
C GLU A 153 -3.74 1.83 18.32
N GLY A 154 -4.10 3.12 18.31
CA GLY A 154 -3.28 4.20 18.86
C GLY A 154 -2.01 4.54 18.06
N GLN A 155 -1.60 3.71 17.10
CA GLN A 155 -0.37 3.94 16.33
C GLN A 155 -0.55 5.04 15.30
N GLN A 156 0.48 5.86 15.14
CA GLN A 156 0.56 6.93 14.16
C GLN A 156 1.06 6.44 12.78
N HIS A 157 0.98 7.30 11.78
CA HIS A 157 1.55 7.06 10.45
C HIS A 157 3.03 6.65 10.57
N GLY A 158 3.42 5.55 9.93
CA GLY A 158 4.82 5.08 9.93
C GLY A 158 5.35 4.63 11.29
N PHE A 159 4.51 4.23 12.27
CA PHE A 159 4.98 3.84 13.61
C PHE A 159 6.10 2.78 13.60
N PHE A 160 6.12 1.89 12.61
CA PHE A 160 7.10 0.84 12.42
C PHE A 160 8.45 1.34 11.87
N THR A 161 8.51 2.48 11.17
CA THR A 161 9.77 3.11 10.77
C THR A 161 10.32 4.02 11.87
N ILE A 162 9.44 4.69 12.62
CA ILE A 162 9.81 5.59 13.71
C ILE A 162 10.37 4.82 14.90
N ASN A 163 9.73 3.70 15.29
CA ASN A 163 10.21 2.84 16.37
C ASN A 163 10.15 1.35 15.98
N PRO A 164 11.14 0.86 15.21
CA PRO A 164 11.14 -0.48 14.65
C PRO A 164 11.26 -1.60 15.69
N ASN A 165 11.74 -1.28 16.90
CA ASN A 165 11.89 -2.24 18.00
C ASN A 165 10.70 -2.23 18.97
N SER A 166 9.64 -1.47 18.66
CA SER A 166 8.44 -1.43 19.48
C SER A 166 7.67 -2.76 19.41
N GLU A 167 6.83 -3.02 20.41
CA GLU A 167 5.93 -4.18 20.41
C GLU A 167 4.98 -4.18 19.19
N PRO A 168 4.31 -3.07 18.81
CA PRO A 168 3.52 -3.00 17.59
C PRO A 168 4.32 -3.32 16.32
N ALA A 169 5.54 -2.81 16.19
CA ALA A 169 6.40 -3.09 15.03
C ALA A 169 6.81 -4.57 14.97
N THR A 170 7.12 -5.17 16.12
CA THR A 170 7.41 -6.61 16.22
C THR A 170 6.20 -7.45 15.80
N LYS A 171 5.00 -7.07 16.27
CA LYS A 171 3.75 -7.74 15.89
C LYS A 171 3.45 -7.59 14.40
N LEU A 172 3.69 -6.41 13.81
CA LEU A 172 3.59 -6.19 12.38
C LEU A 172 4.52 -7.13 11.59
N MET A 173 5.77 -7.29 12.01
CA MET A 173 6.70 -8.20 11.34
C MET A 173 6.22 -9.66 11.37
N GLN A 174 5.57 -10.10 12.44
CA GLN A 174 4.97 -11.44 12.49
C GLN A 174 3.78 -11.57 11.53
N ILE A 175 2.94 -10.55 11.41
CA ILE A 175 1.83 -10.55 10.45
C ILE A 175 2.35 -10.62 9.01
N ILE A 176 3.36 -9.80 8.66
CA ILE A 176 3.98 -9.83 7.33
C ILE A 176 4.59 -11.21 7.05
N LYS A 177 5.30 -11.78 8.03
CA LYS A 177 5.87 -13.13 7.91
C LYS A 177 4.78 -14.18 7.64
N THR A 178 3.69 -14.16 8.40
CA THR A 178 2.57 -15.09 8.21
C THR A 178 1.96 -14.92 6.82
N PHE A 179 1.68 -13.68 6.40
CA PHE A 179 1.15 -13.39 5.07
C PHE A 179 2.07 -13.92 3.96
N VAL A 180 3.37 -13.66 4.05
CA VAL A 180 4.35 -14.16 3.07
C VAL A 180 4.35 -15.69 3.03
N VAL A 181 4.37 -16.37 4.17
CA VAL A 181 4.36 -17.84 4.22
C VAL A 181 3.07 -18.42 3.63
N GLU A 182 1.91 -17.87 3.98
CA GLU A 182 0.60 -18.32 3.49
C GLU A 182 0.44 -18.13 1.99
N LYS A 183 0.97 -17.04 1.42
CA LYS A 183 0.82 -16.72 -0.01
C LYS A 183 1.96 -17.22 -0.88
N SER A 184 2.96 -17.89 -0.31
CA SER A 184 4.12 -18.44 -1.03
C SER A 184 3.87 -19.78 -1.73
N THR A 185 2.71 -20.43 -1.51
CA THR A 185 2.38 -21.75 -2.07
C THR A 185 1.73 -21.64 -3.42
#